data_AF-A0A496RBZ4-F1
#
_entry.id   AF-A0A496RBZ4-F1
#
_cell.length_a   1.000
_cell.length_b   1.000
_cell.length_c   1.000
_cell.angle_alpha   90.00
_cell.angle_beta   90.00
_cell.angle_gamma   90.00
#
_symmetry.space_group_name_H-M   'P 1'
#
loop_
_entity.id
_entity.type
_entity.pdbx_description
1 polymer ?
#
loop_
_entity_poly.entity_id
_entity_poly.type
_entity_poly.pdbx_seq_one_letter_code
_entity_poly.pdbx_strand_id
1 'polypeptide(L)'
;MELFEIEPGLAIWTWLSFGLLFFILWKFLLPSLLKSIKDREKTIAGAVDNAEEIQKRLDEIKKEESKIIDKARAQADKILGDTRKEADVLKSRLIAKAEEEAEAIVSRAKLKAAEEREVLLQALQEELADFVCEASEKVTGVSFTSEKDRRMVKEMARTL
;
A
#
# COMPACT_ATOMS: atom_id res chain seq x y z
N MET A 1 73.86 -67.55 -53.01
CA MET A 1 72.67 -66.69 -53.16
C MET A 1 71.51 -67.57 -53.59
N GLU A 2 70.99 -68.37 -52.68
CA GLU A 2 69.74 -69.11 -52.90
C GLU A 2 68.99 -69.12 -51.58
N LEU A 3 68.11 -68.13 -51.40
CA LEU A 3 66.94 -68.18 -50.50
C LEU A 3 66.06 -66.94 -50.75
N PHE A 4 65.56 -66.84 -51.98
CA PHE A 4 64.32 -66.13 -52.31
C PHE A 4 63.60 -67.03 -53.30
N GLU A 5 63.27 -68.25 -52.87
CA GLU A 5 62.08 -68.87 -53.41
C GLU A 5 60.94 -67.99 -52.91
N ILE A 6 60.50 -67.06 -53.75
CA ILE A 6 59.22 -66.39 -53.57
C ILE A 6 58.23 -67.55 -53.62
N GLU A 7 57.83 -68.08 -52.47
CA GLU A 7 56.71 -69.00 -52.38
C GLU A 7 55.45 -68.18 -52.71
N PRO A 8 54.86 -68.32 -53.91
CA PRO A 8 53.71 -67.51 -54.29
C PRO A 8 52.53 -67.70 -53.31
N GLY A 9 52.48 -68.85 -52.60
CA GLY A 9 51.49 -69.12 -51.56
C GLY A 9 51.57 -68.16 -50.36
N LEU A 10 52.77 -67.89 -49.82
CA LEU A 10 52.94 -66.98 -48.66
C LEU A 10 52.60 -65.53 -49.02
N ALA A 11 53.01 -65.09 -50.21
CA ALA A 11 52.69 -63.74 -50.70
C ALA A 11 51.17 -63.52 -50.81
N ILE A 12 50.43 -64.49 -51.37
CA ILE A 12 48.96 -64.40 -51.50
C ILE A 12 48.29 -64.31 -50.13
N TRP A 13 48.68 -65.14 -49.15
CA TRP A 13 48.11 -65.07 -47.79
C TRP A 13 48.45 -63.77 -47.05
N THR A 14 49.64 -63.21 -47.30
CA THR A 14 50.06 -61.92 -46.73
C THR A 14 49.22 -60.77 -47.30
N TRP A 15 48.99 -60.75 -48.62
CA TRP A 15 48.11 -59.76 -49.25
C TRP A 15 46.65 -59.91 -48.82
N LEU A 16 46.16 -61.14 -48.67
CA LEU A 16 44.80 -61.40 -48.21
C LEU A 16 44.59 -60.94 -46.76
N SER A 17 45.53 -61.26 -45.86
CA SER A 17 45.47 -60.84 -44.45
C SER A 17 45.66 -59.32 -44.31
N PHE A 18 46.56 -58.71 -45.08
CA PHE A 18 46.71 -57.26 -45.15
C PHE A 18 45.43 -56.58 -45.67
N GLY A 19 44.84 -57.10 -46.74
CA GLY A 19 43.59 -56.58 -47.31
C GLY A 19 42.42 -56.70 -46.35
N LEU A 20 42.30 -57.83 -45.64
CA LEU A 20 41.29 -58.03 -44.60
C LEU A 20 41.46 -57.03 -43.45
N LEU A 21 42.69 -56.87 -42.94
CA LEU A 21 43.00 -55.90 -41.89
C LEU A 21 42.71 -54.46 -42.35
N PHE A 22 43.14 -54.10 -43.57
CA PHE A 22 42.88 -52.80 -44.16
C PHE A 22 41.38 -52.53 -44.29
N PHE A 23 40.60 -53.52 -44.74
CA PHE A 23 39.15 -53.39 -44.85
C PHE A 23 38.50 -53.17 -43.48
N ILE A 24 38.93 -53.89 -42.45
CA ILE A 24 38.45 -53.70 -41.08
C ILE A 24 38.80 -52.29 -40.58
N LEU A 25 40.05 -51.85 -40.73
CA LEU A 25 40.46 -50.50 -40.33
C LEU A 25 39.70 -49.42 -41.10
N TRP A 26 39.51 -49.60 -42.40
CA TRP A 26 38.79 -48.67 -43.26
C TRP A 26 37.30 -48.57 -42.87
N LYS A 27 36.67 -49.73 -42.62
CA LYS A 27 35.25 -49.83 -42.27
C LYS A 27 34.94 -49.33 -40.86
N PHE A 28 35.85 -49.51 -39.90
CA PHE A 28 35.59 -49.21 -38.48
C PHE A 28 36.29 -47.95 -37.97
N LEU A 29 37.55 -47.72 -38.35
CA LEU A 29 38.37 -46.64 -37.76
C LEU A 29 38.03 -45.27 -38.36
N LEU A 30 37.88 -45.17 -39.68
CA LEU A 30 37.51 -43.92 -40.35
C LEU A 30 36.16 -43.35 -39.88
N PRO A 31 35.05 -44.11 -39.84
CA PRO A 31 33.78 -43.53 -39.41
C PRO A 31 33.79 -43.15 -37.93
N SER A 32 34.50 -43.90 -37.08
CA SER A 32 34.63 -43.57 -35.65
C SER A 32 35.38 -42.24 -35.45
N LEU A 33 36.49 -42.04 -36.16
CA LEU A 33 37.29 -40.82 -36.09
C LEU A 33 36.51 -39.60 -36.61
N LEU A 34 35.87 -39.72 -37.78
CA LEU A 34 35.05 -38.65 -38.36
C LEU A 34 33.86 -38.30 -37.48
N LYS A 35 33.23 -39.31 -36.84
CA LYS A 35 32.15 -39.08 -35.89
C LYS A 35 32.62 -38.27 -34.69
N SER A 36 33.77 -38.60 -34.11
CA SER A 36 34.31 -37.86 -32.96
C SER A 36 34.61 -36.39 -33.29
N ILE A 37 35.14 -36.11 -34.49
CA ILE A 37 35.40 -34.74 -34.96
C ILE A 37 34.08 -33.99 -35.13
N LYS A 38 33.09 -34.58 -35.81
CA LYS A 38 31.77 -33.96 -36.02
C LYS A 38 31.02 -33.72 -34.72
N ASP A 39 31.10 -34.65 -33.76
CA ASP A 39 30.46 -34.50 -32.45
C ASP A 39 31.08 -33.32 -31.68
N ARG A 40 32.41 -33.14 -31.74
CA ARG A 40 33.09 -31.98 -31.17
C ARG A 40 32.68 -30.68 -31.85
N GLU A 41 32.69 -30.65 -33.17
CA GLU A 41 32.27 -29.49 -33.96
C GLU A 41 30.84 -29.07 -33.61
N LYS A 42 29.91 -30.03 -33.59
CA LYS A 42 28.51 -29.79 -33.22
C LYS A 42 28.36 -29.29 -31.78
N THR A 43 29.13 -29.85 -30.85
CA THR A 43 29.08 -29.44 -29.43
C THR A 43 29.59 -28.01 -29.27
N ILE A 44 30.68 -27.65 -29.94
CA ILE A 44 31.26 -26.29 -29.88
C ILE A 44 30.31 -25.28 -30.54
N ALA A 45 29.80 -25.58 -31.74
CA ALA A 45 28.84 -24.73 -32.43
C ALA A 45 27.59 -24.50 -31.57
N GLY A 46 27.01 -25.57 -31.02
CA GLY A 46 25.86 -25.45 -30.11
C GLY A 46 26.17 -24.69 -28.83
N ALA A 47 27.38 -24.80 -28.27
CA ALA A 47 27.78 -24.03 -27.10
C ALA A 47 27.91 -22.53 -27.40
N VAL A 48 28.43 -22.16 -28.58
CA VAL A 48 28.52 -20.77 -29.04
C VAL A 48 27.13 -20.19 -29.29
N ASP A 49 26.27 -20.89 -30.02
CA ASP A 49 24.89 -20.46 -30.28
C ASP A 49 24.11 -20.25 -28.98
N ASN A 50 24.23 -21.20 -28.03
CA ASN A 50 23.61 -21.08 -26.72
C ASN A 50 24.16 -19.88 -25.92
N ALA A 51 25.46 -19.62 -25.99
CA ALA A 51 26.06 -18.48 -25.30
C ALA A 51 25.55 -17.14 -25.87
N GLU A 52 25.43 -17.03 -27.20
CA GLU A 52 24.84 -15.87 -27.85
C GLU A 52 23.36 -15.68 -27.48
N GLU A 53 22.58 -16.76 -27.43
CA GLU A 53 21.18 -16.70 -27.02
C GLU A 53 21.03 -16.27 -25.56
N ILE A 54 21.85 -16.81 -24.66
CA ILE A 54 21.87 -16.42 -23.25
C ILE A 54 22.21 -14.93 -23.14
N GLN A 55 23.20 -14.44 -23.88
CA GLN A 55 23.57 -13.03 -23.84
C GLN A 55 22.43 -12.13 -24.32
N LYS A 56 21.75 -12.49 -25.42
CA LYS A 56 20.57 -11.76 -25.91
C LYS A 56 19.44 -11.74 -24.87
N ARG A 57 19.13 -12.90 -24.28
CA ARG A 57 18.10 -13.00 -23.22
C ARG A 57 18.48 -12.18 -21.98
N LEU A 58 19.75 -12.14 -21.59
CA LEU A 58 20.22 -11.31 -20.47
C LEU A 58 20.03 -9.82 -20.78
N ASP A 59 20.33 -9.38 -21.99
CA ASP A 59 20.13 -7.99 -22.40
C ASP A 59 18.64 -7.61 -22.47
N GLU A 60 17.78 -8.54 -22.89
CA GLU A 60 16.32 -8.38 -22.84
C GLU A 60 15.82 -8.29 -21.39
N ILE A 61 16.24 -9.20 -20.52
CA ILE A 61 15.88 -9.19 -19.10
C ILE A 61 16.31 -7.87 -18.44
N LYS A 62 17.53 -7.39 -18.70
CA LYS A 62 18.00 -6.10 -18.15
C LYS A 62 17.14 -4.92 -18.62
N LYS A 63 16.71 -4.93 -19.89
CA LYS A 63 15.79 -3.90 -20.43
C LYS A 63 14.40 -3.99 -19.82
N GLU A 64 13.91 -5.20 -19.54
CA GLU A 64 12.63 -5.39 -18.85
C GLU A 64 12.71 -4.98 -17.39
N GLU A 65 13.79 -5.33 -16.71
CA GLU A 65 14.04 -4.96 -15.32
C GLU A 65 14.07 -3.43 -15.17
N SER A 66 14.79 -2.72 -16.04
CA SER A 66 14.80 -1.24 -15.99
C SER A 66 13.40 -0.66 -16.20
N LYS A 67 12.64 -1.18 -17.17
CA LYS A 67 11.25 -0.78 -17.41
C LYS A 67 10.35 -1.04 -16.20
N ILE A 68 10.53 -2.17 -15.51
CA ILE A 68 9.76 -2.51 -14.31
C ILE A 68 10.08 -1.54 -13.18
N ILE A 69 11.36 -1.25 -12.96
CA ILE A 69 11.81 -0.29 -11.94
C ILE A 69 11.25 1.11 -12.23
N ASP A 70 11.33 1.57 -13.48
CA ASP A 70 10.81 2.89 -13.87
C ASP A 70 9.28 2.97 -13.71
N LYS A 71 8.55 1.91 -14.11
CA LYS A 71 7.10 1.81 -13.87
C LYS A 71 6.76 1.81 -12.38
N ALA A 72 7.51 1.07 -11.56
CA ALA A 72 7.30 1.03 -10.12
C ALA A 72 7.53 2.39 -9.47
N ARG A 73 8.57 3.13 -9.89
CA ARG A 73 8.83 4.51 -9.45
C ARG A 73 7.69 5.45 -9.84
N ALA A 74 7.25 5.41 -11.10
CA ALA A 74 6.14 6.23 -11.57
C ALA A 74 4.83 5.93 -10.82
N GLN A 75 4.56 4.66 -10.52
CA GLN A 75 3.41 4.27 -9.70
C GLN A 75 3.54 4.75 -8.26
N ALA A 76 4.71 4.64 -7.65
CA ALA A 76 4.95 5.13 -6.30
C ALA A 76 4.77 6.65 -6.20
N ASP A 77 5.31 7.40 -7.15
CA ASP A 77 5.14 8.87 -7.23
C ASP A 77 3.67 9.25 -7.40
N LYS A 78 2.94 8.50 -8.23
CA LYS A 78 1.50 8.69 -8.40
C LYS A 78 0.73 8.44 -7.09
N ILE A 79 1.01 7.32 -6.41
CA ILE A 79 0.36 6.98 -5.13
C ILE A 79 0.65 8.05 -4.08
N LEU A 80 1.90 8.52 -3.98
CA LEU A 80 2.28 9.59 -3.05
C LEU A 80 1.58 10.91 -3.40
N GLY A 81 1.49 11.24 -4.69
CA GLY A 81 0.77 12.42 -5.16
C GLY A 81 -0.72 12.37 -4.83
N ASP A 82 -1.38 11.25 -5.10
CA ASP A 82 -2.80 11.05 -4.84
C ASP A 82 -3.08 11.04 -3.32
N THR A 83 -2.24 10.35 -2.53
CA THR A 83 -2.33 10.33 -1.06
C THR A 83 -2.21 11.72 -0.46
N ARG A 84 -1.28 12.57 -0.95
CA ARG A 84 -1.14 13.95 -0.48
C ARG A 84 -2.39 14.77 -0.77
N LYS A 85 -2.94 14.66 -1.99
CA LYS A 85 -4.18 15.35 -2.37
C LYS A 85 -5.36 14.89 -1.50
N GLU A 86 -5.51 13.59 -1.29
CA GLU A 86 -6.55 13.05 -0.42
C GLU A 86 -6.39 13.51 1.02
N ALA A 87 -5.16 13.55 1.53
CA ALA A 87 -4.87 14.06 2.87
C ALA A 87 -5.22 15.55 3.01
N ASP A 88 -4.90 16.37 2.01
CA ASP A 88 -5.23 17.81 2.02
C ASP A 88 -6.75 18.04 1.96
N VAL A 89 -7.46 17.26 1.15
CA VAL A 89 -8.94 17.29 1.08
C VAL A 89 -9.54 16.85 2.40
N LEU A 90 -9.03 15.76 2.98
CA LEU A 90 -9.50 15.24 4.27
C LEU A 90 -9.25 16.26 5.39
N LYS A 91 -8.06 16.87 5.44
CA LYS A 91 -7.72 17.92 6.39
C LYS A 91 -8.67 19.10 6.27
N SER A 92 -8.91 19.58 5.05
CA SER A 92 -9.83 20.70 4.81
C SER A 92 -11.26 20.37 5.24
N ARG A 93 -11.72 19.15 4.96
CA ARG A 93 -13.03 18.66 5.41
C ARG A 93 -13.13 18.57 6.93
N LEU A 94 -12.08 18.07 7.60
CA LEU A 94 -12.04 17.98 9.05
C LEU A 94 -12.05 19.35 9.72
N ILE A 95 -11.30 20.32 9.18
CA ILE A 95 -11.32 21.70 9.68
C ILE A 95 -12.71 22.31 9.52
N ALA A 96 -13.31 22.22 8.33
CA ALA A 96 -14.66 22.75 8.09
C ALA A 96 -15.70 22.12 9.02
N LYS A 97 -15.63 20.80 9.23
CA LYS A 97 -16.52 20.10 10.16
C LYS A 97 -16.29 20.53 11.61
N ALA A 98 -15.04 20.73 12.02
CA ALA A 98 -14.72 21.20 13.36
C ALA A 98 -15.21 22.64 13.60
N GLU A 99 -15.12 23.51 12.59
CA GLU A 99 -15.68 24.87 12.64
C GLU A 99 -17.20 24.83 12.78
N GLU A 100 -17.89 24.01 11.97
CA GLU A 100 -19.34 23.81 12.05
C GLU A 100 -19.77 23.28 13.44
N GLU A 101 -19.07 22.27 13.96
CA GLU A 101 -19.34 21.73 15.30
C GLU A 101 -19.09 22.77 16.40
N ALA A 102 -18.03 23.57 16.29
CA ALA A 102 -17.73 24.64 17.23
C ALA A 102 -18.81 25.73 17.23
N GLU A 103 -19.26 26.16 16.05
CA GLU A 103 -20.37 27.12 15.92
C GLU A 103 -21.66 26.56 16.53
N ALA A 104 -21.97 25.28 16.28
CA ALA A 104 -23.14 24.62 16.85
C ALA A 104 -23.07 24.50 18.38
N ILE A 105 -21.87 24.31 18.94
CA ILE A 105 -21.64 24.30 20.40
C ILE A 105 -21.85 25.71 20.97
N VAL A 106 -21.25 26.74 20.37
CA VAL A 106 -21.40 28.13 20.82
C VAL A 106 -22.86 28.59 20.75
N SER A 107 -23.56 28.26 19.67
CA SER A 107 -24.99 28.56 19.51
C SER A 107 -25.82 27.90 20.60
N ARG A 108 -25.61 26.61 20.87
CA ARG A 108 -26.29 25.90 21.97
C ARG A 108 -25.95 26.48 23.35
N ALA A 109 -24.70 26.88 23.58
CA ALA A 109 -24.30 27.50 24.83
C ALA A 109 -25.00 28.86 25.05
N LYS A 110 -25.12 29.67 23.98
CA LYS A 110 -25.85 30.95 24.04
C LYS A 110 -27.34 30.75 24.33
N LEU A 111 -27.98 29.76 23.70
CA LEU A 111 -29.38 29.42 23.97
C LEU A 111 -29.59 28.99 25.42
N LYS A 112 -28.75 28.08 25.93
CA LYS A 112 -28.81 27.66 27.34
C LYS A 112 -28.57 28.82 28.31
N ALA A 113 -27.61 29.69 28.02
CA ALA A 113 -27.34 30.85 28.87
C ALA A 113 -28.53 31.84 28.89
N ALA A 114 -29.26 31.98 27.78
CA ALA A 114 -30.46 32.81 27.73
C ALA A 114 -31.60 32.19 28.57
N GLU A 115 -31.80 30.87 28.47
CA GLU A 115 -32.78 30.13 29.26
C GLU A 115 -32.47 30.19 30.76
N GLU A 116 -31.22 29.93 31.15
CA GLU A 116 -30.76 30.04 32.55
C GLU A 116 -30.93 31.46 33.10
N ARG A 117 -30.68 32.49 32.27
CA ARG A 117 -30.89 33.89 32.67
C ARG A 117 -32.36 34.18 32.94
N GLU A 118 -33.28 33.65 32.13
CA GLU A 118 -34.71 33.83 32.34
C GLU A 118 -35.16 33.15 33.65
N VAL A 119 -34.69 31.93 33.90
CA VAL A 119 -34.95 31.21 35.16
C VAL A 119 -34.40 31.98 36.38
N LEU A 120 -33.17 32.51 36.29
CA LEU A 120 -32.57 33.30 37.36
C LEU A 120 -33.32 34.62 37.62
N LEU A 121 -33.80 35.29 36.56
CA LEU A 121 -34.61 36.50 36.71
C LEU A 121 -35.94 36.21 37.40
N GLN A 122 -36.61 35.09 37.06
CA GLN A 122 -37.83 34.67 37.75
C GLN A 122 -37.57 34.36 39.23
N ALA A 123 -36.48 33.66 39.54
CA ALA A 123 -36.08 33.37 40.92
C ALA A 123 -35.76 34.65 41.72
N LEU A 124 -35.04 35.61 41.12
CA LEU A 124 -34.75 36.91 41.74
C LEU A 124 -36.02 37.72 42.01
N GLN A 125 -36.99 37.70 41.10
CA GLN A 125 -38.29 38.37 41.31
C GLN A 125 -39.04 37.76 42.50
N GLU A 126 -39.02 36.43 42.65
CA GLU A 126 -39.62 35.76 43.80
C GLU A 126 -38.92 36.10 45.12
N GLU A 127 -37.59 36.13 45.13
CA GLU A 127 -36.78 36.48 46.31
C GLU A 127 -36.95 37.96 46.70
N LEU A 128 -37.03 38.87 45.72
CA LEU A 128 -37.35 40.29 45.93
C LEU A 128 -38.76 40.48 46.51
N ALA A 129 -39.74 39.74 46.01
CA ALA A 129 -41.11 39.80 46.53
C ALA A 129 -41.17 39.36 48.01
N ASP A 130 -40.41 38.32 48.36
CA ASP A 130 -40.29 37.85 49.75
C ASP A 130 -39.55 38.88 50.63
N PHE A 131 -38.48 39.50 50.14
CA PHE A 131 -37.74 40.54 50.87
C PHE A 131 -38.58 41.82 51.10
N VAL A 132 -39.37 42.23 50.11
CA VAL A 132 -40.28 43.39 50.22
C VAL A 132 -41.41 43.10 51.20
N CYS A 133 -41.95 41.88 51.23
CA CYS A 133 -42.90 41.44 52.27
C CYS A 133 -42.29 41.57 53.67
N GLU A 134 -41.10 41.02 53.88
CA GLU A 134 -40.43 41.04 55.19
C GLU A 134 -40.10 42.47 55.65
N ALA A 135 -39.60 43.32 54.74
CA ALA A 135 -39.33 44.72 55.05
C ALA A 135 -40.61 45.50 55.40
N SER A 136 -41.72 45.24 54.69
CA SER A 136 -43.00 45.89 54.94
C SER A 136 -43.62 45.47 56.26
N GLU A 137 -43.52 44.19 56.66
CA GLU A 137 -43.93 43.72 57.99
C GLU A 137 -43.14 44.43 59.10
N LYS A 138 -41.82 44.61 58.93
CA LYS A 138 -40.96 45.28 59.91
C LYS A 138 -41.26 46.76 60.07
N VAL A 139 -41.63 47.46 59.00
CA VAL A 139 -41.90 48.92 59.01
C VAL A 139 -43.33 49.25 59.44
N THR A 140 -44.31 48.44 59.05
CA THR A 140 -45.73 48.69 59.34
C THR A 140 -46.23 48.02 60.63
N GLY A 141 -45.50 47.01 61.14
CA GLY A 141 -45.87 46.27 62.34
C GLY A 141 -47.12 45.38 62.17
N VAL A 142 -47.63 45.23 60.95
CA VAL A 142 -48.77 44.37 60.60
C VAL A 142 -48.23 43.11 59.93
N SER A 143 -48.53 41.94 60.50
CA SER A 143 -48.08 40.65 59.97
C SER A 143 -49.00 40.17 58.84
N PHE A 144 -48.47 40.03 57.62
CA PHE A 144 -49.18 39.46 56.47
C PHE A 144 -49.18 37.94 56.61
N THR A 145 -49.95 37.47 57.59
CA THR A 145 -49.90 36.10 58.11
C THR A 145 -50.73 35.13 57.27
N SER A 146 -51.61 35.63 56.39
CA SER A 146 -52.46 34.79 55.54
C SER A 146 -51.79 34.43 54.22
N GLU A 147 -51.91 33.17 53.79
CA GLU A 147 -51.38 32.67 52.51
C GLU A 147 -51.90 33.47 51.30
N LYS A 148 -53.08 34.08 51.46
CA LYS A 148 -53.75 34.91 50.45
C LYS A 148 -53.07 36.27 50.26
N ASP A 149 -52.63 36.90 51.35
CA ASP A 149 -51.94 38.20 51.30
C ASP A 149 -50.55 38.05 50.68
N ARG A 150 -49.82 36.98 51.05
CA ARG A 150 -48.53 36.65 50.42
C ARG A 150 -48.65 36.39 48.92
N ARG A 151 -49.71 35.69 48.48
CA ARG A 151 -49.99 35.50 47.03
C ARG A 151 -50.27 36.81 46.32
N MET A 152 -51.04 37.71 46.93
CA MET A 152 -51.43 38.98 46.33
C MET A 152 -50.22 39.91 46.14
N VAL A 153 -49.30 39.95 47.11
CA VAL A 153 -48.04 40.71 46.97
C VAL A 153 -47.11 40.07 45.92
N LYS A 154 -47.01 38.74 45.86
CA LYS A 154 -46.25 38.04 44.81
C LYS A 154 -46.82 38.28 43.40
N GLU A 155 -48.15 38.35 43.23
CA GLU A 155 -48.78 38.73 41.95
C GLU A 155 -48.51 40.19 41.56
N MET A 156 -48.53 41.11 42.53
CA MET A 156 -48.20 42.52 42.29
C MET A 156 -46.72 42.73 41.94
N ALA A 157 -45.81 41.99 42.59
CA ALA A 157 -44.39 42.03 42.26
C ALA A 157 -44.06 41.42 40.88
N ARG A 158 -44.90 40.50 40.37
CA ARG A 158 -44.77 39.89 39.04
C ARG A 158 -45.23 40.79 37.88
N THR A 159 -45.98 41.86 38.16
CA THR A 159 -46.57 42.74 37.14
C THR A 159 -45.81 44.06 36.93
N LEU A 160 -44.75 44.30 37.70
CA LEU A 160 -43.76 45.38 37.52
C LEU A 160 -42.55 44.88 36.72
#